data_AF-A0A2M6W2P3-F1
#
_entry.id   AF-A0A2M6W2P3-F1
#
_cell.length_a   1.000
_cell.length_b   1.000
_cell.length_c   1.000
_cell.angle_alpha   90.00
_cell.angle_beta   90.00
_cell.angle_gamma   90.00
#
_symmetry.space_group_name_H-M   'P 1'
#
loop_
_entity.id
_entity.type
_entity.pdbx_description
1 polymer ?
#
loop_
_entity_poly.entity_id
_entity_poly.type
_entity_poly.pdbx_seq_one_letter_code
_entity_poly.pdbx_strand_id
1 'polypeptide(L)'
;MTQIIEQLNNRELATLTWLFLFLLWVAFRKDSRDSISNLLKSFFHKKIITPIFLMGVYMSAIIYVLSKVGLWDLFLLKDTLYWFLFVGFALLFNSNTAIYNKKDYFRKIIVDNLKLVVLIEFIVNFYTLNYFTELIIVPVITTIVLLNTYSGIKEKYIQVKKITDFILGFTGILFIIFALHNILFNYKILITSHNLIPLVLPAILSITLIPYLFLFILLMKYEILFFNKVSIFYKKIKQLLNTFFKKVWGFKKSFITIGALTLLISISQNISSRSQLEFSFSGTAGGTVVENGKPYYQFRHGGIIKNKSKEKNTITKISLIVWEDKTKEKTLRDGFGPDWMIDNRTGEKIKLPLVVEGREAMDVDIYNKLYLEGTEDYKLLMARKPIVPGSPFTLPKYDYQLTFTDINDNEFDEQGKLINRDVINMNWTLSNYCGEVHYKFWPCLKEKLKIADCKFMFKIKNIFHWLGMESIGDLIYKSGTYFEK
;
A
#
# COMPACT_ATOMS: atom_id res chain seq x y z
N MET A 1 4.61 -18.16 41.39
CA MET A 1 3.76 -17.07 41.91
C MET A 1 4.03 -16.82 43.39
N THR A 2 4.12 -17.87 44.22
CA THR A 2 4.55 -17.81 45.64
C THR A 2 5.92 -17.12 45.83
N GLN A 3 6.92 -17.46 45.00
CA GLN A 3 8.25 -16.84 45.06
C GLN A 3 8.28 -15.32 44.82
N ILE A 4 7.34 -14.76 44.04
CA ILE A 4 7.32 -13.32 43.73
C ILE A 4 6.75 -12.51 44.91
N ILE A 5 5.73 -13.07 45.57
CA ILE A 5 5.06 -12.41 46.71
C ILE A 5 6.00 -12.37 47.92
N GLU A 6 6.81 -13.42 48.12
CA GLU A 6 7.81 -13.50 49.20
C GLU A 6 8.99 -12.52 49.01
N GLN A 7 9.19 -11.99 47.80
CA GLN A 7 10.27 -11.04 47.49
C GLN A 7 9.86 -9.55 47.60
N LEU A 8 8.63 -9.26 48.01
CA LEU A 8 8.15 -7.88 48.13
C LEU A 8 8.71 -7.20 49.38
N ASN A 9 9.25 -6.00 49.22
CA ASN A 9 9.68 -5.19 50.36
C ASN A 9 8.50 -4.42 50.98
N ASN A 10 8.70 -3.84 52.16
CA ASN A 10 7.65 -3.12 52.88
C ASN A 10 7.04 -1.95 52.09
N ARG A 11 7.85 -1.27 51.26
CA ARG A 11 7.40 -0.15 50.42
C ARG A 11 6.51 -0.63 49.28
N GLU A 12 6.89 -1.71 48.61
CA GLU A 12 6.10 -2.33 47.55
C GLU A 12 4.80 -2.90 48.11
N LEU A 13 4.85 -3.53 49.29
CA LEU A 13 3.65 -4.01 49.96
C LEU A 13 2.72 -2.86 50.30
N ALA A 14 3.23 -1.75 50.87
CA ALA A 14 2.43 -0.57 51.18
C ALA A 14 1.83 0.10 49.93
N THR A 15 2.60 0.21 48.85
CA THR A 15 2.11 0.77 47.58
C THR A 15 1.06 -0.13 46.94
N LEU A 16 1.22 -1.45 46.97
CA LEU A 16 0.21 -2.41 46.51
C LEU A 16 -1.07 -2.35 47.34
N THR A 17 -0.97 -2.24 48.67
CA THR A 17 -2.14 -2.06 49.55
C THR A 17 -2.93 -0.81 49.16
N TRP A 18 -2.27 0.33 48.96
CA TRP A 18 -2.95 1.56 48.54
C TRP A 18 -3.47 1.52 47.11
N LEU A 19 -2.73 0.90 46.18
CA LEU A 19 -3.20 0.71 44.81
C LEU A 19 -4.45 -0.18 44.77
N PHE A 20 -4.51 -1.23 45.59
CA PHE A 20 -5.69 -2.07 45.74
C PHE A 20 -6.88 -1.28 46.32
N LEU A 21 -6.68 -0.53 47.39
CA LEU A 21 -7.72 0.34 47.97
C LEU A 21 -8.23 1.38 46.96
N PHE A 22 -7.33 1.99 46.19
CA PHE A 22 -7.67 2.91 45.13
C PHE A 22 -8.48 2.23 44.03
N LEU A 23 -8.04 1.07 43.53
CA LEU A 23 -8.77 0.33 42.51
C LEU A 23 -10.17 -0.10 42.98
N LEU A 24 -10.30 -0.54 44.24
CA LEU A 24 -11.61 -0.81 44.85
C LEU A 24 -12.48 0.45 44.84
N TRP A 25 -11.96 1.58 45.31
CA TRP A 25 -12.69 2.85 45.33
C TRP A 25 -13.17 3.27 43.94
N VAL A 26 -12.32 3.12 42.91
CA VAL A 26 -12.69 3.44 41.53
C VAL A 26 -13.72 2.43 40.98
N ALA A 27 -13.62 1.15 41.34
CA ALA A 27 -14.58 0.11 40.93
C ALA A 27 -15.99 0.33 41.50
N PHE A 28 -16.12 0.93 42.69
CA PHE A 28 -17.43 1.26 43.27
C PHE A 28 -18.12 2.47 42.63
N ARG A 29 -17.41 3.29 41.82
CA ARG A 29 -18.00 4.45 41.14
C ARG A 29 -18.41 4.13 39.70
N LYS A 30 -19.71 4.24 39.41
CA LYS A 30 -20.28 3.91 38.09
C LYS A 30 -19.61 4.68 36.94
N ASP A 31 -19.45 6.00 37.09
CA ASP A 31 -18.85 6.87 36.05
C ASP A 31 -17.37 6.53 35.78
N SER A 32 -16.67 6.07 36.82
CA SER A 32 -15.27 5.69 36.72
C SER A 32 -15.08 4.33 36.04
N ARG A 33 -16.02 3.39 36.19
CA ARG A 33 -15.98 2.09 35.48
C ARG A 33 -16.06 2.25 33.97
N ASP A 34 -16.94 3.13 33.49
CA ASP A 34 -17.08 3.39 32.04
C ASP A 34 -15.83 4.07 31.47
N SER A 35 -15.24 4.99 32.25
CA SER A 35 -13.98 5.65 31.90
C SER A 35 -12.81 4.64 31.83
N ILE A 36 -12.68 3.74 32.81
CA ILE A 36 -11.66 2.67 32.79
C ILE A 36 -11.88 1.72 31.62
N SER A 37 -13.13 1.32 31.36
CA SER A 37 -13.45 0.42 30.24
C SER A 37 -13.03 1.01 28.90
N ASN A 38 -13.29 2.31 28.70
CA ASN A 38 -12.85 3.02 27.50
C ASN A 38 -11.34 3.18 27.40
N LEU A 39 -10.65 3.43 28.53
CA LEU A 39 -9.18 3.46 28.59
C LEU A 39 -8.57 2.11 28.24
N LEU A 40 -9.09 1.02 28.81
CA LEU A 40 -8.64 -0.34 28.51
C LEU A 40 -8.86 -0.69 27.03
N LYS A 41 -10.06 -0.41 26.48
CA LYS A 41 -10.33 -0.62 25.04
C LYS A 41 -9.35 0.14 24.14
N SER A 42 -9.01 1.38 24.53
CA SER A 42 -8.06 2.21 23.78
C SER A 42 -6.64 1.66 23.89
N PHE A 43 -6.24 1.20 25.08
CA PHE A 43 -4.92 0.62 25.34
C PHE A 43 -4.70 -0.69 24.56
N PHE A 44 -5.72 -1.55 24.49
CA PHE A 44 -5.66 -2.81 23.74
C PHE A 44 -5.89 -2.64 22.23
N HIS A 45 -5.91 -1.41 21.72
CA HIS A 45 -5.96 -1.18 20.28
C HIS A 45 -4.70 -1.74 19.60
N LYS A 46 -4.88 -2.37 18.43
CA LYS A 46 -3.82 -3.09 17.70
C LYS A 46 -2.53 -2.27 17.53
N LYS A 47 -2.65 -0.95 17.34
CA LYS A 47 -1.51 -0.03 17.17
C LYS A 47 -0.64 0.15 18.43
N ILE A 48 -1.19 -0.05 19.62
CA ILE A 48 -0.48 0.08 20.90
C ILE A 48 0.01 -1.30 21.35
N ILE A 49 -0.86 -2.31 21.32
CA ILE A 49 -0.53 -3.64 21.83
C ILE A 49 0.50 -4.37 20.96
N THR A 50 0.52 -4.14 19.64
CA THR A 50 1.46 -4.85 18.74
C THR A 50 2.93 -4.47 19.03
N PRO A 51 3.31 -3.17 19.14
CA PRO A 51 4.64 -2.78 19.58
C PRO A 51 5.01 -3.26 20.99
N ILE A 52 4.07 -3.28 21.94
CA ILE A 52 4.34 -3.78 23.29
C ILE A 52 4.64 -5.29 23.25
N PHE A 53 3.85 -6.05 22.49
CA PHE A 53 4.05 -7.49 22.34
C PHE A 53 5.39 -7.82 21.67
N LEU A 54 5.73 -7.14 20.57
CA LEU A 54 7.03 -7.30 19.90
C LEU A 54 8.20 -6.93 20.81
N MET A 55 8.06 -5.87 21.62
CA MET A 55 9.03 -5.52 22.64
C MET A 55 9.19 -6.66 23.67
N GLY A 56 8.08 -7.26 24.12
CA GLY A 56 8.10 -8.41 25.02
C GLY A 56 8.83 -9.63 24.44
N VAL A 57 8.57 -9.96 23.17
CA VAL A 57 9.28 -11.05 22.47
C VAL A 57 10.78 -10.75 22.36
N TYR A 58 11.14 -9.53 21.96
CA TYR A 58 12.53 -9.09 21.87
C TYR A 58 13.23 -9.16 23.23
N MET A 59 12.61 -8.62 24.28
CA MET A 59 13.18 -8.64 25.63
C MET A 59 13.30 -10.05 26.18
N SER A 60 12.37 -10.96 25.85
CA SER A 60 12.48 -12.38 26.24
C SER A 60 13.72 -13.04 25.62
N ALA A 61 14.05 -12.71 24.36
CA ALA A 61 15.27 -13.18 23.72
C ALA A 61 16.53 -12.58 24.38
N ILE A 62 16.51 -11.29 24.73
CA ILE A 62 17.62 -10.63 25.44
C ILE A 62 17.82 -11.26 26.83
N ILE A 63 16.76 -11.49 27.59
CA ILE A 63 16.81 -12.14 28.91
C ILE A 63 17.39 -13.55 28.79
N TYR A 64 16.99 -14.31 27.77
CA TYR A 64 17.57 -15.63 27.51
C TYR A 64 19.08 -15.56 27.26
N VAL A 65 19.54 -14.59 26.47
CA VAL A 65 20.99 -14.37 26.24
C VAL A 65 21.69 -13.96 27.54
N LEU A 66 21.14 -13.02 28.31
CA LEU A 66 21.70 -12.60 29.60
C LEU A 66 21.79 -13.76 30.59
N SER A 67 20.82 -14.68 30.56
CA SER A 67 20.83 -15.89 31.38
C SER A 67 21.97 -16.83 30.99
N LYS A 68 22.25 -17.01 29.69
CA LYS A 68 23.39 -17.81 29.22
C LYS A 68 24.74 -17.22 29.57
N VAL A 69 24.84 -15.89 29.67
CA VAL A 69 26.07 -15.18 30.06
C VAL A 69 26.23 -15.14 31.60
N GLY A 70 25.23 -15.60 32.37
CA GLY A 70 25.27 -15.59 33.83
C GLY A 70 24.95 -14.23 34.46
N LEU A 71 24.39 -13.29 33.67
CA LEU A 71 23.98 -11.96 34.13
C LEU A 71 22.50 -11.89 34.52
N TRP A 72 21.74 -12.95 34.30
CA TRP A 72 20.33 -13.02 34.67
C TRP A 72 19.93 -14.40 35.19
N ASP A 73 19.18 -14.43 36.28
CA ASP A 73 18.53 -15.61 36.86
C ASP A 73 17.08 -15.31 37.25
N LEU A 74 16.34 -16.33 37.73
CA LEU A 74 14.94 -16.18 38.11
C LEU A 74 14.72 -15.21 39.29
N PHE A 75 15.76 -14.92 40.08
CA PHE A 75 15.67 -13.97 41.18
C PHE A 75 15.42 -12.53 40.67
N LEU A 76 15.92 -12.20 39.48
CA LEU A 76 15.78 -10.89 38.85
C LEU A 76 14.48 -10.70 38.05
N LEU A 77 13.59 -11.69 38.06
CA LEU A 77 12.34 -11.64 37.30
C LEU A 77 11.47 -10.45 37.71
N LYS A 78 11.37 -10.20 39.02
CA LYS A 78 10.61 -9.09 39.59
C LYS A 78 11.13 -7.75 39.07
N ASP A 79 12.43 -7.51 39.18
CA ASP A 79 13.07 -6.26 38.72
C ASP A 79 12.91 -6.06 37.21
N THR A 80 12.99 -7.15 36.44
CA THR A 80 12.79 -7.14 34.99
C THR A 80 11.36 -6.75 34.61
N LEU A 81 10.35 -7.25 35.33
CA LEU A 81 8.94 -6.88 35.11
C LEU A 81 8.69 -5.42 35.48
N TYR A 82 9.21 -4.95 36.61
CA TYR A 82 9.13 -3.54 36.99
C TYR A 82 9.77 -2.65 35.93
N TRP A 83 10.99 -2.98 35.51
CA TRP A 83 11.66 -2.24 34.45
C TRP A 83 10.84 -2.25 33.15
N PHE A 84 10.30 -3.39 32.73
CA PHE A 84 9.53 -3.49 31.49
C PHE A 84 8.27 -2.61 31.53
N LEU A 85 7.52 -2.65 32.64
CA LEU A 85 6.25 -1.94 32.80
C LEU A 85 6.44 -0.43 32.96
N PHE A 86 7.46 0.02 33.68
CA PHE A 86 7.64 1.44 33.99
C PHE A 86 8.64 2.11 33.05
N VAL A 87 9.86 1.57 32.95
CA VAL A 87 10.94 2.18 32.18
C VAL A 87 10.82 1.84 30.69
N GLY A 88 10.74 0.54 30.37
CA GLY A 88 10.67 0.06 28.99
C GLY A 88 9.44 0.61 28.26
N PHE A 89 8.28 0.59 28.92
CA PHE A 89 7.05 1.18 28.40
C PHE A 89 7.18 2.69 28.14
N ALA A 90 7.72 3.45 29.10
CA ALA A 90 7.92 4.89 28.94
C ALA A 90 8.89 5.20 27.79
N LEU A 91 9.97 4.44 27.65
CA LEU A 91 10.91 4.57 26.52
C LEU A 91 10.22 4.31 25.19
N LEU A 92 9.41 3.24 25.10
CA LEU A 92 8.64 2.93 23.89
C LEU A 92 7.67 4.05 23.52
N PHE A 93 6.92 4.60 24.47
CA PHE A 93 5.98 5.69 24.20
C PHE A 93 6.70 6.99 23.83
N ASN A 94 7.78 7.33 24.53
CA ASN A 94 8.56 8.53 24.25
C ASN A 94 9.26 8.46 22.88
N SER A 95 9.47 7.27 22.31
CA SER A 95 10.08 7.09 20.99
C SER A 95 9.25 7.75 19.86
N ASN A 96 7.95 7.97 20.07
CA ASN A 96 7.11 8.73 19.13
C ASN A 96 7.59 10.19 18.98
N THR A 97 8.11 10.80 20.04
CA THR A 97 8.69 12.16 19.97
C THR A 97 10.05 12.17 19.28
N ALA A 98 10.77 11.04 19.30
CA ALA A 98 12.10 10.89 18.70
C ALA A 98 12.09 10.86 17.16
N ILE A 99 10.91 10.77 16.54
CA ILE A 99 10.73 10.87 15.09
C ILE A 99 11.35 12.16 14.54
N TYR A 100 11.30 13.25 15.31
CA TYR A 100 11.75 14.57 14.88
C TYR A 100 13.23 14.86 15.25
N ASN A 101 13.73 14.36 16.39
CA ASN A 101 15.10 14.64 16.89
C ASN A 101 15.89 13.35 17.16
N LYS A 102 16.52 12.80 16.10
CA LYS A 102 17.12 11.45 16.10
C LYS A 102 18.40 11.28 16.93
N LYS A 103 19.30 12.27 16.93
CA LYS A 103 20.65 12.12 17.50
C LYS A 103 20.66 12.22 19.04
N ASP A 104 19.87 13.13 19.59
CA ASP A 104 19.90 13.39 21.03
C ASP A 104 19.08 12.37 21.83
N TYR A 105 18.08 11.73 21.21
CA TYR A 105 17.20 10.79 21.91
C TYR A 105 17.94 9.58 22.48
N PHE A 106 18.70 8.84 21.67
CA PHE A 106 19.42 7.64 22.14
C PHE A 106 20.57 8.00 23.07
N ARG A 107 21.29 9.08 22.78
CA ARG A 107 22.32 9.62 23.69
C ARG A 107 21.71 9.94 25.04
N LYS A 108 20.53 10.56 25.07
CA LYS A 108 19.81 10.89 26.29
C LYS A 108 19.41 9.64 27.07
N ILE A 109 18.94 8.57 26.41
CA ILE A 109 18.67 7.29 27.10
C ILE A 109 19.93 6.79 27.80
N ILE A 110 21.07 6.75 27.11
CA ILE A 110 22.34 6.27 27.69
C ILE A 110 22.76 7.15 28.87
N VAL A 111 22.80 8.48 28.66
CA VAL A 111 23.23 9.43 29.69
C VAL A 111 22.29 9.41 30.89
N ASP A 112 20.97 9.38 30.68
CA ASP A 112 19.98 9.38 31.76
C ASP A 112 20.06 8.11 32.61
N ASN A 113 20.37 6.95 32.01
CA ASN A 113 20.58 5.70 32.74
C ASN A 113 21.94 5.61 33.46
N LEU A 114 22.92 6.48 33.11
CA LEU A 114 24.23 6.55 33.76
C LEU A 114 24.33 7.66 34.82
N LYS A 115 23.28 8.47 35.00
CA LYS A 115 23.27 9.55 36.00
C LYS A 115 23.36 8.97 37.41
N LEU A 116 24.12 9.65 38.27
CA LEU A 116 24.17 9.36 39.71
C LEU A 116 22.78 9.31 40.36
N VAL A 117 21.81 10.05 39.82
CA VAL A 117 20.41 10.03 40.27
C VAL A 117 19.82 8.62 40.27
N VAL A 118 20.14 7.79 39.26
CA VAL A 118 19.66 6.40 39.18
C VAL A 118 20.24 5.54 40.31
N LEU A 119 21.51 5.76 40.65
CA LEU A 119 22.18 5.07 41.76
C LEU A 119 21.60 5.51 43.11
N ILE A 120 21.30 6.79 43.28
CA ILE A 120 20.63 7.32 44.48
C ILE A 120 19.22 6.73 44.60
N GLU A 121 18.46 6.68 43.50
CA GLU A 121 17.11 6.10 43.47
C GLU A 121 17.12 4.63 43.87
N PHE A 122 18.08 3.84 43.34
CA PHE A 122 18.27 2.46 43.75
C PHE A 122 18.56 2.33 45.24
N ILE A 123 19.52 3.11 45.76
CA ILE A 123 19.92 3.07 47.18
C ILE A 123 18.73 3.40 48.10
N VAL A 124 17.94 4.42 47.74
CA VAL A 124 16.74 4.81 48.49
C VAL A 124 15.65 3.75 48.42
N ASN A 125 15.54 3.01 47.30
CA ASN A 125 14.58 1.91 47.14
C ASN A 125 15.02 0.61 47.81
N PHE A 126 16.33 0.39 47.96
CA PHE A 126 16.89 -0.78 48.62
C PHE A 126 16.57 -0.79 50.13
N TYR A 127 16.71 0.36 50.79
CA TYR A 127 16.39 0.50 52.22
C TYR A 127 14.94 0.97 52.40
N THR A 128 14.10 0.07 52.90
CA THR A 128 12.69 0.36 53.20
C THR A 128 12.47 0.55 54.69
N LEU A 129 11.48 1.40 55.02
CA LEU A 129 11.04 1.56 56.40
C LEU A 129 10.18 0.36 56.82
N ASN A 130 9.77 0.31 58.08
CA ASN A 130 8.79 -0.69 58.51
C ASN A 130 7.48 -0.53 57.73
N TYR A 131 6.71 -1.61 57.63
CA TYR A 131 5.48 -1.62 56.84
C TYR A 131 4.47 -0.53 57.24
N PHE A 132 4.22 -0.32 58.54
CA PHE A 132 3.26 0.68 59.01
C PHE A 132 3.68 2.11 58.68
N THR A 133 4.97 2.41 58.77
CA THR A 133 5.53 3.71 58.41
C THR A 133 5.44 3.95 56.90
N GLU A 134 5.80 2.96 56.07
CA GLU A 134 5.62 3.04 54.60
C GLU A 134 4.13 3.22 54.25
N LEU A 135 3.22 2.53 54.94
CA LEU A 135 1.77 2.62 54.71
C LEU A 135 1.23 4.04 54.96
N ILE A 136 1.80 4.80 55.88
CA ILE A 136 1.42 6.20 56.13
C ILE A 136 2.12 7.15 55.15
N ILE A 137 3.40 6.92 54.87
CA ILE A 137 4.22 7.79 54.04
C ILE A 137 3.78 7.78 52.58
N VAL A 138 3.48 6.61 52.01
CA VAL A 138 3.07 6.44 50.60
C VAL A 138 1.91 7.38 50.20
N PRO A 139 0.75 7.40 50.90
CA PRO A 139 -0.37 8.26 50.53
C PRO A 139 -0.08 9.75 50.77
N VAL A 140 0.70 10.08 51.82
CA VAL A 140 1.10 11.46 52.11
C VAL A 140 1.97 12.01 50.97
N ILE A 141 3.04 11.31 50.60
CA ILE A 141 3.91 11.72 49.49
C ILE A 141 3.12 11.76 48.17
N THR A 142 2.29 10.75 47.90
CA THR A 142 1.48 10.71 46.67
C THR A 142 0.57 11.93 46.57
N THR A 143 -0.08 12.33 47.67
CA THR A 143 -0.94 13.52 47.70
C THR A 143 -0.14 14.80 47.46
N ILE A 144 1.06 14.93 48.06
CA ILE A 144 1.94 16.09 47.86
C ILE A 144 2.40 16.16 46.39
N VAL A 145 2.76 15.04 45.78
CA VAL A 145 3.14 14.96 44.35
C VAL A 145 1.97 15.35 43.45
N LEU A 146 0.74 14.89 43.73
CA LEU A 146 -0.45 15.27 42.98
C LEU A 146 -0.74 16.78 43.08
N LEU A 147 -0.60 17.36 44.29
CA LEU A 147 -0.75 18.80 44.49
C LEU A 147 0.35 19.60 43.76
N ASN A 148 1.59 19.13 43.84
CA ASN A 148 2.73 19.75 43.17
C ASN A 148 2.52 19.78 41.65
N THR A 149 2.21 18.63 41.05
CA THR A 149 1.99 18.50 39.61
C THR A 149 0.80 19.33 39.13
N TYR A 150 -0.33 19.29 39.85
CA TYR A 150 -1.51 20.11 39.50
C TYR A 150 -1.23 21.61 39.61
N SER A 151 -0.54 22.05 40.66
CA SER A 151 -0.18 23.46 40.86
C SER A 151 0.82 23.97 39.82
N GLY A 152 1.57 23.07 39.16
CA GLY A 152 2.46 23.40 38.05
C GLY A 152 1.77 23.66 36.70
N ILE A 153 0.47 23.37 36.56
CA ILE A 153 -0.26 23.53 35.30
C ILE A 153 -0.72 24.99 35.08
N LYS A 154 -1.05 25.71 36.16
CA LYS A 154 -1.55 27.10 36.09
C LYS A 154 -0.65 28.02 36.90
N GLU A 155 -0.22 29.13 36.30
CA GLU A 155 0.64 30.12 36.96
C GLU A 155 0.05 30.66 38.28
N LYS A 156 -1.28 30.70 38.40
CA LYS A 156 -2.01 31.10 39.61
C LYS A 156 -1.60 30.31 40.88
N TYR A 157 -1.09 29.09 40.75
CA TYR A 157 -0.76 28.22 41.90
C TYR A 157 0.75 28.04 42.13
N ILE A 158 1.58 28.90 41.55
CA ILE A 158 3.06 28.82 41.67
C ILE A 158 3.55 28.79 43.12
N GLN A 159 2.87 29.46 44.05
CA GLN A 159 3.25 29.45 45.47
C GLN A 159 3.08 28.06 46.10
N VAL A 160 1.99 27.36 45.79
CA VAL A 160 1.74 25.98 46.24
C VAL A 160 2.78 25.04 45.64
N LYS A 161 3.16 25.26 44.38
CA LYS A 161 4.24 24.50 43.74
C LYS A 161 5.57 24.66 44.49
N LYS A 162 5.99 25.89 44.79
CA LYS A 162 7.24 26.14 45.53
C LYS A 162 7.26 25.47 46.91
N ILE A 163 6.15 25.53 47.66
CA ILE A 163 6.05 24.90 48.99
C ILE A 163 6.14 23.38 48.85
N THR A 164 5.40 22.80 47.92
CA THR A 164 5.42 21.34 47.69
C THR A 164 6.77 20.87 47.13
N ASP A 165 7.44 21.65 46.27
CA ASP A 165 8.82 21.39 45.81
C ASP A 165 9.79 21.35 47.00
N PHE A 166 9.67 22.30 47.94
CA PHE A 166 10.50 22.33 49.14
C PHE A 166 10.24 21.09 50.03
N ILE A 167 8.98 20.73 50.26
CA ILE A 167 8.62 19.55 51.06
C ILE A 167 9.12 18.26 50.39
N LEU A 168 8.97 18.13 49.07
CA LEU A 168 9.48 16.97 48.30
C LEU A 168 11.01 16.90 48.33
N GLY A 169 11.68 18.04 48.20
CA GLY A 169 13.14 18.12 48.32
C GLY A 169 13.62 17.71 49.71
N PHE A 170 12.99 18.24 50.76
CA PHE A 170 13.32 17.91 52.15
C PHE A 170 13.07 16.43 52.47
N THR A 171 11.92 15.87 52.06
CA THR A 171 11.62 14.44 52.25
C THR A 171 12.58 13.55 51.48
N GLY A 172 12.96 13.93 50.25
CA GLY A 172 14.01 13.24 49.48
C GLY A 172 15.35 13.21 50.20
N ILE A 173 15.78 14.34 50.79
CA ILE A 173 17.01 14.42 51.59
C ILE A 173 16.93 13.50 52.82
N LEU A 174 15.79 13.46 53.52
CA LEU A 174 15.59 12.56 54.66
C LEU A 174 15.75 11.08 54.27
N PHE A 175 15.17 10.67 53.13
CA PHE A 175 15.35 9.30 52.62
C PHE A 175 16.80 9.00 52.26
N ILE A 176 17.52 9.96 51.66
CA ILE A 176 18.94 9.79 51.34
C ILE A 176 19.76 9.65 52.62
N ILE A 177 19.52 10.49 53.64
CA ILE A 177 20.20 10.39 54.94
C ILE A 177 19.91 9.05 55.60
N PHE A 178 18.66 8.59 55.59
CA PHE A 178 18.27 7.28 56.11
C PHE A 178 18.97 6.14 55.37
N ALA A 179 19.02 6.20 54.04
CA ALA A 179 19.69 5.18 53.24
C ALA A 179 21.21 5.18 53.48
N LEU A 180 21.85 6.35 53.56
CA LEU A 180 23.27 6.49 53.90
C LEU A 180 23.58 5.96 55.29
N HIS A 181 22.73 6.25 56.28
CA HIS A 181 22.85 5.69 57.62
C HIS A 181 22.86 4.15 57.56
N ASN A 182 21.89 3.54 56.88
CA ASN A 182 21.85 2.08 56.75
C ASN A 182 23.05 1.51 55.98
N ILE A 183 23.59 2.21 54.98
CA ILE A 183 24.82 1.81 54.30
C ILE A 183 25.99 1.79 55.29
N LEU A 184 26.18 2.83 56.10
CA LEU A 184 27.31 2.90 57.03
C LEU A 184 27.30 1.76 58.06
N PHE A 185 26.12 1.36 58.53
CA PHE A 185 25.98 0.28 59.53
C PHE A 185 25.87 -1.13 58.92
N ASN A 186 25.39 -1.28 57.68
CA ASN A 186 25.09 -2.59 57.07
C ASN A 186 25.61 -2.77 55.62
N TYR A 187 26.73 -2.13 55.24
CA TYR A 187 27.23 -2.14 53.85
C TYR A 187 27.45 -3.54 53.25
N LYS A 188 27.80 -4.55 54.07
CA LYS A 188 28.08 -5.92 53.60
C LYS A 188 26.89 -6.56 52.88
N ILE A 189 25.67 -6.21 53.29
CA ILE A 189 24.44 -6.68 52.66
C ILE A 189 24.33 -6.11 51.24
N LEU A 190 24.70 -4.85 51.04
CA LEU A 190 24.60 -4.17 49.74
C LEU A 190 25.62 -4.68 48.71
N ILE A 191 26.85 -5.01 49.12
CA ILE A 191 27.96 -5.38 48.20
C ILE A 191 27.92 -6.87 47.78
N THR A 192 26.86 -7.60 48.12
CA THR A 192 26.70 -9.00 47.66
C THR A 192 26.36 -9.05 46.17
N SER A 193 26.89 -10.02 45.41
CA SER A 193 26.62 -10.19 43.98
C SER A 193 25.13 -10.21 43.62
N HIS A 194 24.31 -10.85 44.47
CA HIS A 194 22.85 -10.89 44.35
C HIS A 194 22.16 -9.52 44.47
N ASN A 195 22.78 -8.52 45.09
CA ASN A 195 22.21 -7.19 45.32
C ASN A 195 22.82 -6.12 44.38
N LEU A 196 24.01 -6.37 43.83
CA LEU A 196 24.66 -5.49 42.86
C LEU A 196 24.14 -5.67 41.43
N ILE A 197 23.72 -6.88 41.04
CA ILE A 197 23.14 -7.11 39.70
C ILE A 197 21.81 -6.36 39.51
N PRO A 198 20.85 -6.37 40.45
CA PRO A 198 19.62 -5.57 40.36
C PRO A 198 19.85 -4.06 40.17
N LEU A 199 20.95 -3.51 40.69
CA LEU A 199 21.31 -2.10 40.51
C LEU A 199 21.63 -1.75 39.05
N VAL A 200 22.38 -2.62 38.38
CA VAL A 200 22.87 -2.37 37.01
C VAL A 200 21.91 -2.91 35.96
N LEU A 201 21.06 -3.88 36.33
CA LEU A 201 20.13 -4.55 35.42
C LEU A 201 19.20 -3.58 34.67
N PRO A 202 18.52 -2.60 35.30
CA PRO A 202 17.72 -1.60 34.60
C PRO A 202 18.50 -0.86 33.50
N ALA A 203 19.77 -0.51 33.75
CA ALA A 203 20.62 0.15 32.77
C ALA A 203 20.96 -0.78 31.60
N ILE A 204 21.31 -2.05 31.88
CA ILE A 204 21.59 -3.07 30.85
C ILE A 204 20.35 -3.29 29.97
N LEU A 205 19.17 -3.44 30.57
CA LEU A 205 17.92 -3.63 29.85
C LEU A 205 17.56 -2.39 29.01
N SER A 206 17.74 -1.17 29.55
CA SER A 206 17.56 0.09 28.81
C SER A 206 18.49 0.22 27.61
N ILE A 207 19.76 -0.15 27.74
CA ILE A 207 20.74 -0.07 26.65
C ILE A 207 20.44 -1.13 25.59
N THR A 208 20.14 -2.37 25.99
CA THR A 208 19.82 -3.47 25.07
C THR A 208 18.45 -3.31 24.38
N LEU A 209 17.57 -2.45 24.91
CA LEU A 209 16.31 -2.05 24.26
C LEU A 209 16.52 -1.06 23.10
N ILE A 210 17.65 -0.33 23.04
CA ILE A 210 17.92 0.68 22.02
C ILE A 210 17.77 0.17 20.58
N PRO A 211 18.32 -1.00 20.18
CA PRO A 211 18.14 -1.55 18.84
C PRO A 211 16.67 -1.75 18.46
N TYR A 212 15.87 -2.25 19.40
CA TYR A 212 14.43 -2.40 19.19
C TYR A 212 13.75 -1.04 18.97
N LEU A 213 14.03 -0.05 19.82
CA LEU A 213 13.49 1.30 19.67
C LEU A 213 13.89 1.94 18.34
N PHE A 214 15.12 1.70 17.87
CA PHE A 214 15.57 2.16 16.57
C PHE A 214 14.75 1.58 15.41
N LEU A 215 14.54 0.25 15.41
CA LEU A 215 13.71 -0.42 14.41
C LEU A 215 12.26 0.07 14.47
N PHE A 216 11.72 0.24 15.67
CA PHE A 216 10.36 0.75 15.87
C PHE A 216 10.19 2.18 15.33
N ILE A 217 11.11 3.09 15.65
CA ILE A 217 11.11 4.46 15.11
C ILE A 217 11.23 4.46 13.58
N LEU A 218 12.05 3.57 13.02
CA LEU A 218 12.21 3.44 11.57
C LEU A 218 10.88 3.00 10.93
N LEU A 219 10.23 1.97 11.46
CA LEU A 219 8.91 1.52 10.98
C LEU A 219 7.86 2.63 11.06
N MET A 220 7.80 3.37 12.18
CA MET A 220 6.88 4.50 12.32
C MET A 220 7.15 5.60 11.28
N LYS A 221 8.43 5.90 10.98
CA LYS A 221 8.77 6.86 9.91
C LYS A 221 8.30 6.39 8.55
N TYR A 222 8.45 5.11 8.22
CA TYR A 222 7.94 4.56 6.97
C TYR A 222 6.42 4.62 6.89
N GLU A 223 5.72 4.26 7.98
CA GLU A 223 4.26 4.37 8.07
C GLU A 223 3.81 5.82 7.83
N ILE A 224 4.41 6.79 8.53
CA ILE A 224 4.08 8.23 8.37
C ILE A 224 4.38 8.71 6.95
N LEU A 225 5.53 8.36 6.36
CA LEU A 225 5.88 8.79 5.00
C LEU A 225 4.94 8.18 3.95
N PHE A 226 4.56 6.92 4.11
CA PHE A 226 3.61 6.23 3.24
C PHE A 226 2.21 6.85 3.36
N PHE A 227 1.68 6.99 4.58
CA PHE A 227 0.37 7.61 4.81
C PHE A 227 0.34 9.09 4.44
N ASN A 228 1.41 9.86 4.66
CA ASN A 228 1.46 11.25 4.22
C ASN A 228 1.47 11.36 2.70
N LYS A 229 2.26 10.54 1.97
CA LYS A 229 2.25 10.59 0.50
C LYS A 229 0.89 10.17 -0.08
N VAL A 230 0.29 9.11 0.45
CA VAL A 230 -1.04 8.64 0.02
C VAL A 230 -2.14 9.61 0.42
N SER A 231 -2.09 10.19 1.62
CA SER A 231 -3.09 11.17 2.06
C SER A 231 -2.93 12.52 1.37
N ILE A 232 -1.72 12.98 1.05
CA ILE A 232 -1.47 14.17 0.22
C ILE A 232 -2.00 13.93 -1.19
N PHE A 233 -1.75 12.75 -1.77
CA PHE A 233 -2.32 12.36 -3.06
C PHE A 233 -3.85 12.34 -3.02
N TYR A 234 -4.44 11.73 -1.99
CA TYR A 234 -5.88 11.72 -1.77
C TYR A 234 -6.45 13.12 -1.50
N LYS A 235 -5.78 13.98 -0.73
CA LYS A 235 -6.19 15.37 -0.50
C LYS A 235 -6.13 16.17 -1.78
N LYS A 236 -5.09 15.97 -2.61
CA LYS A 236 -4.93 16.65 -3.90
C LYS A 236 -6.01 16.20 -4.88
N ILE A 237 -6.31 14.91 -4.96
CA ILE A 237 -7.43 14.36 -5.73
C ILE A 237 -8.76 14.86 -5.18
N LYS A 238 -8.98 14.81 -3.87
CA LYS A 238 -10.22 15.29 -3.24
C LYS A 238 -10.39 16.79 -3.43
N GLN A 239 -9.32 17.58 -3.38
CA GLN A 239 -9.37 19.02 -3.60
C GLN A 239 -9.61 19.35 -5.07
N LEU A 240 -9.00 18.61 -6.01
CA LEU A 240 -9.31 18.69 -7.45
C LEU A 240 -10.75 18.29 -7.75
N LEU A 241 -11.22 17.19 -7.15
CA LEU A 241 -12.61 16.78 -7.25
C LEU A 241 -13.53 17.81 -6.61
N ASN A 242 -13.19 18.37 -5.45
CA ASN A 242 -14.04 19.34 -4.77
C ASN A 242 -14.01 20.72 -5.44
N THR A 243 -12.93 21.12 -6.11
CA THR A 243 -12.92 22.30 -6.98
C THR A 243 -13.70 22.05 -8.25
N PHE A 244 -13.58 20.87 -8.86
CA PHE A 244 -14.40 20.43 -9.99
C PHE A 244 -15.89 20.39 -9.62
N PHE A 245 -16.25 19.69 -8.53
CA PHE A 245 -17.60 19.62 -8.00
C PHE A 245 -18.11 20.97 -7.51
N LYS A 246 -17.31 21.86 -6.91
CA LYS A 246 -17.77 23.23 -6.60
C LYS A 246 -17.97 24.08 -7.85
N LYS A 247 -17.17 23.91 -8.91
CA LYS A 247 -17.40 24.54 -10.22
C LYS A 247 -18.70 24.04 -10.86
N VAL A 248 -18.96 22.74 -10.72
CA VAL A 248 -20.18 22.07 -11.23
C VAL A 248 -21.40 22.38 -10.36
N TRP A 249 -21.25 22.54 -9.04
CA TRP A 249 -22.32 22.77 -8.06
C TRP A 249 -22.62 24.25 -7.82
N GLY A 250 -21.72 25.15 -8.26
CA GLY A 250 -21.97 26.59 -8.40
C GLY A 250 -22.99 26.93 -9.49
N PHE A 251 -23.35 25.97 -10.35
CA PHE A 251 -24.51 26.04 -11.24
C PHE A 251 -25.75 25.49 -10.52
N LYS A 252 -26.63 26.41 -10.12
CA LYS A 252 -27.76 26.22 -9.18
C LYS A 252 -28.64 24.98 -9.44
N LYS A 253 -29.18 24.51 -8.30
CA LYS A 253 -30.12 23.44 -7.93
C LYS A 253 -31.43 23.26 -8.74
N SER A 254 -31.54 23.79 -9.95
CA SER A 254 -32.73 23.60 -10.83
C SER A 254 -32.46 22.69 -12.05
N PHE A 255 -31.22 22.25 -12.26
CA PHE A 255 -30.82 21.51 -13.47
C PHE A 255 -30.63 19.99 -13.29
N ILE A 256 -30.73 19.43 -12.09
CA ILE A 256 -30.31 18.03 -11.85
C ILE A 256 -31.28 17.00 -12.45
N THR A 257 -32.59 17.28 -12.48
CA THR A 257 -33.58 16.37 -13.08
C THR A 257 -33.66 16.52 -14.60
N ILE A 258 -33.59 17.75 -15.11
CA ILE A 258 -33.58 18.03 -16.56
C ILE A 258 -32.23 17.61 -17.18
N GLY A 259 -31.11 17.87 -16.50
CA GLY A 259 -29.76 17.53 -16.95
C GLY A 259 -29.47 16.04 -17.00
N ALA A 260 -30.00 15.25 -16.05
CA ALA A 260 -29.90 13.80 -16.11
C ALA A 260 -30.75 13.22 -17.25
N LEU A 261 -31.94 13.79 -17.48
CA LEU A 261 -32.81 13.36 -18.58
C LEU A 261 -32.24 13.76 -19.94
N THR A 262 -31.69 14.97 -20.10
CA THR A 262 -31.01 15.38 -21.34
C THR A 262 -29.72 14.61 -21.56
N LEU A 263 -28.97 14.26 -20.51
CA LEU A 263 -27.81 13.37 -20.64
C LEU A 263 -28.23 11.98 -21.13
N LEU A 264 -29.30 11.40 -20.57
CA LEU A 264 -29.83 10.11 -21.01
C LEU A 264 -30.38 10.15 -22.45
N ILE A 265 -31.04 11.24 -22.84
CA ILE A 265 -31.50 11.45 -24.22
C ILE A 265 -30.31 11.58 -25.17
N SER A 266 -29.28 12.38 -24.81
CA SER A 266 -28.06 12.52 -25.60
C SER A 266 -27.29 11.21 -25.73
N ILE A 267 -27.17 10.43 -24.65
CA ILE A 267 -26.60 9.08 -24.69
C ILE A 267 -27.43 8.20 -25.63
N SER A 268 -28.76 8.20 -25.50
CA SER A 268 -29.64 7.40 -26.37
C SER A 268 -29.52 7.78 -27.85
N GLN A 269 -29.37 9.07 -28.16
CA GLN A 269 -29.18 9.55 -29.53
C GLN A 269 -27.79 9.12 -30.05
N ASN A 270 -26.75 9.32 -29.24
CA ASN A 270 -25.37 9.08 -29.63
C ASN A 270 -24.99 7.60 -29.72
N ILE A 271 -25.63 6.71 -28.94
CA ILE A 271 -25.43 5.26 -29.05
C ILE A 271 -25.70 4.78 -30.48
N SER A 272 -26.63 5.42 -31.19
CA SER A 272 -27.01 5.05 -32.55
C SER A 272 -26.12 5.66 -33.63
N SER A 273 -25.40 6.74 -33.35
CA SER A 273 -24.44 7.38 -34.26
C SER A 273 -23.00 6.90 -34.08
N ARG A 274 -22.64 6.32 -32.92
CA ARG A 274 -21.29 5.79 -32.65
C ARG A 274 -20.82 4.83 -33.73
N SER A 275 -19.51 4.82 -34.01
CA SER A 275 -18.89 3.94 -35.00
C SER A 275 -19.11 2.47 -34.62
N GLN A 276 -19.74 1.70 -35.52
CA GLN A 276 -20.01 0.27 -35.32
C GLN A 276 -19.79 -0.46 -36.63
N LEU A 277 -18.52 -0.69 -36.96
CA LEU A 277 -18.13 -1.50 -38.11
C LEU A 277 -18.03 -2.97 -37.68
N GLU A 278 -18.63 -3.86 -38.45
CA GLU A 278 -18.51 -5.30 -38.26
C GLU A 278 -18.19 -5.96 -39.60
N PHE A 279 -17.26 -6.91 -39.60
CA PHE A 279 -16.95 -7.72 -40.76
C PHE A 279 -17.51 -9.14 -40.57
N SER A 280 -18.68 -9.39 -41.15
CA SER A 280 -19.25 -10.73 -41.09
C SER A 280 -18.62 -11.62 -42.16
N PHE A 281 -17.74 -12.50 -41.70
CA PHE A 281 -16.92 -13.36 -42.52
C PHE A 281 -17.72 -14.46 -43.23
N SER A 282 -17.45 -14.69 -44.52
CA SER A 282 -18.05 -15.79 -45.29
C SER A 282 -17.07 -16.93 -45.58
N GLY A 283 -15.75 -16.68 -45.61
CA GLY A 283 -14.72 -17.72 -45.75
C GLY A 283 -13.32 -17.19 -46.09
N THR A 284 -12.29 -17.89 -45.58
CA THR A 284 -10.87 -17.63 -45.89
C THR A 284 -10.45 -18.66 -46.92
N ALA A 285 -9.96 -18.20 -48.06
CA ALA A 285 -9.25 -19.05 -49.00
C ALA A 285 -7.81 -18.59 -49.10
N GLY A 286 -6.90 -19.53 -49.29
CA GLY A 286 -5.49 -19.21 -49.44
C GLY A 286 -4.80 -20.21 -50.36
N GLY A 287 -3.85 -19.72 -51.15
CA GLY A 287 -3.10 -20.55 -52.09
C GLY A 287 -1.78 -19.93 -52.48
N THR A 288 -0.85 -20.77 -52.93
CA THR A 288 0.44 -20.33 -53.45
C THR A 288 0.29 -19.80 -54.87
N VAL A 289 0.83 -18.62 -55.13
CA VAL A 289 0.85 -17.96 -56.45
C VAL A 289 2.30 -17.60 -56.77
N VAL A 290 2.74 -17.85 -58.00
CA VAL A 290 4.07 -17.45 -58.47
C VAL A 290 3.91 -16.21 -59.34
N GLU A 291 4.56 -15.13 -58.96
CA GLU A 291 4.53 -13.86 -59.69
C GLU A 291 5.97 -13.42 -59.94
N ASN A 292 6.33 -13.15 -61.20
CA ASN A 292 7.68 -12.76 -61.60
C ASN A 292 8.79 -13.70 -61.08
N GLY A 293 8.52 -15.01 -61.06
CA GLY A 293 9.46 -16.04 -60.58
C GLY A 293 9.61 -16.13 -59.05
N LYS A 294 8.81 -15.38 -58.30
CA LYS A 294 8.84 -15.32 -56.83
C LYS A 294 7.58 -15.98 -56.24
N PRO A 295 7.70 -16.86 -55.23
CA PRO A 295 6.54 -17.51 -54.62
C PRO A 295 5.89 -16.62 -53.56
N TYR A 296 4.59 -16.41 -53.71
CA TYR A 296 3.73 -15.72 -52.76
C TYR A 296 2.64 -16.66 -52.25
N TYR A 297 2.14 -16.39 -51.05
CA TYR A 297 0.87 -16.95 -50.58
C TYR A 297 -0.17 -15.85 -50.58
N GLN A 298 -1.24 -16.07 -51.35
CA GLN A 298 -2.34 -15.14 -51.47
C GLN A 298 -3.46 -15.56 -50.54
N PHE A 299 -3.87 -14.67 -49.65
CA PHE A 299 -5.10 -14.78 -48.88
C PHE A 299 -6.23 -14.06 -49.61
N ARG A 300 -7.41 -14.67 -49.56
CA ARG A 300 -8.70 -14.08 -49.91
C ARG A 300 -9.58 -14.15 -48.67
N HIS A 301 -9.95 -12.97 -48.17
CA HIS A 301 -10.92 -12.80 -47.09
C HIS A 301 -12.21 -12.27 -47.69
N GLY A 302 -13.16 -13.18 -47.93
CA GLY A 302 -14.50 -12.82 -48.40
C GLY A 302 -15.43 -12.54 -47.24
N GLY A 303 -16.23 -11.49 -47.34
CA GLY A 303 -17.19 -11.16 -46.30
C GLY A 303 -17.96 -9.88 -46.56
N ILE A 304 -18.77 -9.51 -45.58
CA ILE A 304 -19.61 -8.31 -45.65
C ILE A 304 -19.14 -7.32 -44.59
N ILE A 305 -18.72 -6.14 -45.03
CA ILE A 305 -18.47 -4.99 -44.16
C ILE A 305 -19.82 -4.33 -43.89
N LYS A 306 -20.26 -4.37 -42.63
CA LYS A 306 -21.53 -3.79 -42.18
C LYS A 306 -21.26 -2.54 -41.36
N ASN A 307 -21.91 -1.45 -41.73
CA ASN A 307 -21.97 -0.27 -40.88
C ASN A 307 -23.27 -0.29 -40.06
N LYS A 308 -23.18 -0.66 -38.79
CA LYS A 308 -24.34 -0.70 -37.88
C LYS A 308 -24.70 0.68 -37.31
N SER A 309 -23.89 1.72 -37.52
CA SER A 309 -24.24 3.07 -37.10
C SER A 309 -25.25 3.72 -38.04
N LYS A 310 -25.93 4.76 -37.55
CA LYS A 310 -26.79 5.61 -38.40
C LYS A 310 -25.98 6.56 -39.28
N GLU A 311 -24.80 6.95 -38.83
CA GLU A 311 -23.90 7.83 -39.58
C GLU A 311 -22.96 7.00 -40.44
N LYS A 312 -22.43 7.60 -41.51
CA LYS A 312 -21.42 6.97 -42.36
C LYS A 312 -20.12 6.77 -41.60
N ASN A 313 -19.43 5.67 -41.87
CA ASN A 313 -18.11 5.38 -41.32
C ASN A 313 -17.09 5.26 -42.46
N THR A 314 -15.89 5.75 -42.21
CA THR A 314 -14.78 5.69 -43.17
C THR A 314 -13.69 4.79 -42.62
N ILE A 315 -13.41 3.70 -43.32
CA ILE A 315 -12.29 2.80 -43.03
C ILE A 315 -11.05 3.39 -43.69
N THR A 316 -10.09 3.81 -42.90
CA THR A 316 -8.84 4.43 -43.35
C THR A 316 -7.74 3.40 -43.59
N LYS A 317 -7.75 2.31 -42.81
CA LYS A 317 -6.73 1.26 -42.86
C LYS A 317 -7.38 -0.11 -42.65
N ILE A 318 -6.88 -1.11 -43.36
CA ILE A 318 -7.15 -2.52 -43.12
C ILE A 318 -5.79 -3.20 -42.94
N SER A 319 -5.64 -4.03 -41.91
CA SER A 319 -4.37 -4.70 -41.59
C SER A 319 -4.57 -6.20 -41.41
N LEU A 320 -3.65 -7.01 -41.96
CA LEU A 320 -3.65 -8.47 -41.79
C LEU A 320 -2.79 -8.90 -40.60
N ILE A 321 -3.41 -9.26 -39.47
CA ILE A 321 -2.74 -9.51 -38.20
C ILE A 321 -2.72 -11.01 -37.86
N VAL A 322 -1.62 -11.46 -37.25
CA VAL A 322 -1.53 -12.76 -36.57
C VAL A 322 -1.36 -12.53 -35.08
N TRP A 323 -2.35 -12.97 -34.30
CA TRP A 323 -2.32 -12.86 -32.84
C TRP A 323 -1.46 -13.95 -32.20
N GLU A 324 -0.69 -13.58 -31.17
CA GLU A 324 0.03 -14.54 -30.33
C GLU A 324 -0.93 -15.26 -29.37
N ASP A 325 -1.93 -14.53 -28.89
CA ASP A 325 -2.87 -14.99 -27.88
C ASP A 325 -4.33 -14.67 -28.22
N LYS A 326 -5.26 -15.32 -27.51
CA LYS A 326 -6.71 -15.08 -27.68
C LYS A 326 -7.17 -13.73 -27.13
N THR A 327 -6.35 -13.07 -26.31
CA THR A 327 -6.66 -11.77 -25.72
C THR A 327 -6.53 -10.63 -26.72
N LYS A 328 -5.86 -10.87 -27.86
CA LYS A 328 -5.59 -9.88 -28.93
C LYS A 328 -4.82 -8.67 -28.41
N GLU A 329 -3.93 -8.92 -27.46
CA GLU A 329 -3.06 -7.89 -26.87
C GLU A 329 -1.62 -7.99 -27.37
N LYS A 330 -1.27 -9.11 -28.01
CA LYS A 330 0.05 -9.38 -28.56
C LYS A 330 -0.06 -9.97 -29.96
N THR A 331 0.80 -9.50 -30.84
CA THR A 331 0.85 -9.93 -32.24
C THR A 331 2.17 -10.65 -32.49
N LEU A 332 2.12 -11.73 -33.28
CA LEU A 332 3.30 -12.34 -33.90
C LEU A 332 3.64 -11.63 -35.21
N ARG A 333 2.60 -11.14 -35.89
CA ARG A 333 2.70 -10.32 -37.09
C ARG A 333 1.69 -9.20 -37.00
N ASP A 334 2.16 -7.97 -37.12
CA ASP A 334 1.31 -6.78 -37.22
C ASP A 334 1.32 -6.29 -38.67
N GLY A 335 0.17 -6.39 -39.31
CA GLY A 335 0.02 -6.59 -40.75
C GLY A 335 0.35 -5.44 -41.69
N PHE A 336 0.32 -5.80 -42.97
CA PHE A 336 0.31 -4.88 -44.11
C PHE A 336 -1.12 -4.69 -44.62
N GLY A 337 -1.31 -3.64 -45.42
CA GLY A 337 -2.58 -3.36 -46.09
C GLY A 337 -2.94 -4.40 -47.16
N PRO A 338 -4.18 -4.38 -47.66
CA PRO A 338 -4.59 -5.20 -48.79
C PRO A 338 -3.85 -4.79 -50.06
N ASP A 339 -3.44 -5.77 -50.87
CA ASP A 339 -2.86 -5.52 -52.20
C ASP A 339 -3.94 -5.00 -53.16
N TRP A 340 -5.13 -5.59 -53.09
CA TRP A 340 -6.33 -5.08 -53.74
C TRP A 340 -7.59 -5.58 -53.05
N MET A 341 -8.71 -4.91 -53.33
CA MET A 341 -10.04 -5.28 -52.87
C MET A 341 -11.02 -5.19 -54.02
N ILE A 342 -12.08 -6.00 -53.98
CA ILE A 342 -13.12 -6.04 -55.03
C ILE A 342 -14.48 -5.94 -54.34
N ASP A 343 -15.37 -5.09 -54.88
CA ASP A 343 -16.79 -5.12 -54.53
C ASP A 343 -17.43 -6.28 -55.28
N ASN A 344 -17.91 -7.28 -54.56
CA ASN A 344 -18.50 -8.46 -55.17
C ASN A 344 -19.82 -8.17 -55.90
N ARG A 345 -20.47 -7.03 -55.62
CA ARG A 345 -21.72 -6.62 -56.26
C ARG A 345 -21.49 -5.95 -57.61
N THR A 346 -20.47 -5.12 -57.72
CA THR A 346 -20.17 -4.35 -58.95
C THR A 346 -19.05 -4.99 -59.78
N GLY A 347 -18.19 -5.81 -59.16
CA GLY A 347 -16.99 -6.36 -59.76
C GLY A 347 -15.83 -5.36 -59.87
N GLU A 348 -16.00 -4.14 -59.36
CA GLU A 348 -14.99 -3.08 -59.45
C GLU A 348 -13.95 -3.17 -58.32
N LYS A 349 -12.73 -2.69 -58.61
CA LYS A 349 -11.66 -2.62 -57.61
C LYS A 349 -11.88 -1.43 -56.67
N ILE A 350 -11.84 -1.69 -55.36
CA ILE A 350 -12.02 -0.69 -54.31
C ILE A 350 -10.64 -0.30 -53.74
N LYS A 351 -10.49 0.95 -53.30
CA LYS A 351 -9.31 1.46 -52.60
C LYS A 351 -9.70 2.10 -51.27
N LEU A 352 -8.76 2.12 -50.33
CA LEU A 352 -8.88 2.89 -49.09
C LEU A 352 -8.57 4.38 -49.34
N PRO A 353 -9.19 5.31 -48.60
CA PRO A 353 -10.19 5.09 -47.56
C PRO A 353 -11.55 4.67 -48.13
N LEU A 354 -12.21 3.71 -47.47
CA LEU A 354 -13.50 3.16 -47.87
C LEU A 354 -14.63 3.79 -47.03
N VAL A 355 -15.57 4.46 -47.68
CA VAL A 355 -16.75 5.05 -47.03
C VAL A 355 -17.91 4.06 -47.11
N VAL A 356 -18.52 3.74 -45.97
CA VAL A 356 -19.71 2.88 -45.87
C VAL A 356 -20.83 3.70 -45.25
N GLU A 357 -21.94 3.87 -45.98
CA GLU A 357 -23.06 4.69 -45.50
C GLU A 357 -23.73 4.07 -44.26
N GLY A 358 -24.49 4.88 -43.53
CA GLY A 358 -25.18 4.42 -42.32
C GLY A 358 -26.16 3.30 -42.62
N ARG A 359 -26.13 2.21 -41.84
CA ARG A 359 -26.97 1.00 -42.02
C ARG A 359 -26.74 0.26 -43.33
N GLU A 360 -25.65 0.53 -44.02
CA GLU A 360 -25.28 -0.17 -45.24
C GLU A 360 -24.41 -1.41 -44.97
N ALA A 361 -24.43 -2.34 -45.93
CA ALA A 361 -23.59 -3.51 -45.97
C ALA A 361 -22.95 -3.63 -47.35
N MET A 362 -21.62 -3.77 -47.38
CA MET A 362 -20.83 -3.91 -48.59
C MET A 362 -20.21 -5.31 -48.64
N ASP A 363 -20.44 -6.03 -49.72
CA ASP A 363 -19.86 -7.35 -49.95
C ASP A 363 -18.49 -7.18 -50.62
N VAL A 364 -17.43 -7.54 -49.90
CA VAL A 364 -16.06 -7.23 -50.29
C VAL A 364 -15.18 -8.46 -50.17
N ASP A 365 -14.39 -8.69 -51.22
CA ASP A 365 -13.24 -9.58 -51.17
C ASP A 365 -11.96 -8.79 -50.96
N ILE A 366 -11.24 -9.13 -49.90
CA ILE A 366 -9.96 -8.51 -49.54
C ILE A 366 -8.83 -9.49 -49.85
N TYR A 367 -7.83 -9.02 -50.61
CA TYR A 367 -6.70 -9.85 -51.02
C TYR A 367 -5.39 -9.34 -50.43
N ASN A 368 -4.62 -10.25 -49.84
CA ASN A 368 -3.28 -9.99 -49.29
C ASN A 368 -2.28 -11.01 -49.83
N LYS A 369 -1.10 -10.57 -50.27
CA LYS A 369 0.01 -11.41 -50.71
C LYS A 369 1.15 -11.37 -49.72
N LEU A 370 1.61 -12.55 -49.29
CA LEU A 370 2.80 -12.71 -48.45
C LEU A 370 3.91 -13.38 -49.24
N TYR A 371 5.10 -12.78 -49.23
CA TYR A 371 6.28 -13.39 -49.84
C TYR A 371 6.78 -14.58 -48.98
N LEU A 372 7.02 -15.73 -49.60
CA LEU A 372 7.27 -16.99 -48.88
C LEU A 372 8.76 -17.29 -48.63
N GLU A 373 9.70 -16.82 -49.45
CA GLU A 373 11.09 -17.22 -49.30
C GLU A 373 11.83 -16.40 -48.24
N GLY A 374 12.41 -17.09 -47.25
CA GLY A 374 13.30 -16.47 -46.25
C GLY A 374 12.63 -15.53 -45.25
N THR A 375 11.30 -15.46 -45.22
CA THR A 375 10.53 -14.58 -44.33
C THR A 375 10.07 -15.29 -43.06
N GLU A 376 9.86 -14.53 -41.98
CA GLU A 376 9.22 -15.08 -40.76
C GLU A 376 7.77 -15.52 -41.01
N ASP A 377 7.10 -14.88 -41.97
CA ASP A 377 5.74 -15.24 -42.39
C ASP A 377 5.66 -16.68 -42.90
N TYR A 378 6.70 -17.17 -43.58
CA TYR A 378 6.77 -18.58 -44.00
C TYR A 378 6.68 -19.54 -42.82
N LYS A 379 7.40 -19.24 -41.73
CA LYS A 379 7.38 -20.05 -40.51
C LYS A 379 6.01 -20.06 -39.86
N LEU A 380 5.34 -18.90 -39.82
CA LEU A 380 3.99 -18.76 -39.26
C LEU A 380 2.97 -19.54 -40.11
N LEU A 381 3.04 -19.42 -41.44
CA LEU A 381 2.12 -20.05 -42.37
C LEU A 381 2.24 -21.58 -42.41
N MET A 382 3.48 -22.09 -42.33
CA MET A 382 3.76 -23.53 -42.30
C MET A 382 3.60 -24.16 -40.91
N ALA A 383 3.42 -23.35 -39.85
CA ALA A 383 3.22 -23.89 -38.52
C ALA A 383 1.90 -24.67 -38.45
N ARG A 384 2.00 -25.92 -37.97
CA ARG A 384 0.87 -26.83 -37.80
C ARG A 384 0.73 -27.25 -36.34
N LYS A 385 -0.51 -27.48 -35.89
CA LYS A 385 -0.84 -28.06 -34.58
C LYS A 385 -1.71 -29.30 -34.77
N PRO A 386 -1.49 -30.39 -34.01
CA PRO A 386 -2.32 -31.57 -34.13
C PRO A 386 -3.74 -31.27 -33.61
N ILE A 387 -4.78 -31.86 -34.22
CA ILE A 387 -6.18 -31.66 -33.80
C ILE A 387 -6.39 -32.18 -32.37
N VAL A 388 -5.76 -33.31 -32.07
CA VAL A 388 -5.71 -33.96 -30.74
C VAL A 388 -4.25 -34.36 -30.51
N PRO A 389 -3.70 -34.28 -29.28
CA PRO A 389 -2.32 -34.70 -29.01
C PRO A 389 -2.02 -36.09 -29.60
N GLY A 390 -1.01 -36.18 -30.47
CA GLY A 390 -0.61 -37.43 -31.15
C GLY A 390 -1.32 -37.75 -32.48
N SER A 391 -2.31 -36.95 -32.91
CA SER A 391 -3.02 -37.17 -34.18
C SER A 391 -2.12 -36.84 -35.39
N PRO A 392 -2.15 -37.66 -36.47
CA PRO A 392 -1.48 -37.34 -37.73
C PRO A 392 -2.16 -36.18 -38.48
N PHE A 393 -3.42 -35.87 -38.14
CA PHE A 393 -4.15 -34.75 -38.72
C PHE A 393 -3.77 -33.46 -38.00
N THR A 394 -3.31 -32.48 -38.79
CA THR A 394 -2.87 -31.19 -38.29
C THR A 394 -3.67 -30.06 -38.92
N LEU A 395 -3.88 -28.99 -38.15
CA LEU A 395 -4.46 -27.74 -38.60
C LEU A 395 -3.40 -26.64 -38.59
N PRO A 396 -3.58 -25.55 -39.35
CA PRO A 396 -2.81 -24.33 -39.18
C PRO A 396 -2.75 -23.94 -37.70
N LYS A 397 -1.54 -23.63 -37.22
CA LYS A 397 -1.35 -23.25 -35.82
C LYS A 397 -1.94 -21.87 -35.55
N TYR A 398 -1.71 -20.94 -36.48
CA TYR A 398 -2.06 -19.53 -36.41
C TYR A 398 -3.12 -19.17 -37.45
N ASP A 399 -4.01 -18.25 -37.08
CA ASP A 399 -5.06 -17.72 -37.94
C ASP A 399 -4.74 -16.27 -38.31
N TYR A 400 -4.81 -15.95 -39.61
CA TYR A 400 -4.62 -14.60 -40.13
C TYR A 400 -5.96 -13.86 -40.15
N GLN A 401 -6.07 -12.82 -39.33
CA GLN A 401 -7.28 -12.04 -39.14
C GLN A 401 -7.13 -10.63 -39.68
N LEU A 402 -8.25 -9.99 -40.01
CA LEU A 402 -8.27 -8.59 -40.41
C LEU A 402 -8.59 -7.67 -39.23
N THR A 403 -7.96 -6.50 -39.21
CA THR A 403 -8.37 -5.37 -38.38
C THR A 403 -8.66 -4.15 -39.24
N PHE A 404 -9.58 -3.33 -38.76
CA PHE A 404 -10.10 -2.16 -39.48
C PHE A 404 -9.88 -0.92 -38.62
N THR A 405 -9.31 0.12 -39.19
CA THR A 405 -9.14 1.42 -38.53
C THR A 405 -10.09 2.43 -39.15
N ASP A 406 -10.81 3.17 -38.31
CA ASP A 406 -11.70 4.24 -38.76
C ASP A 406 -10.97 5.59 -38.88
N ILE A 407 -11.73 6.66 -39.16
CA ILE A 407 -11.21 8.03 -39.26
C ILE A 407 -10.82 8.64 -37.91
N ASN A 408 -11.33 8.10 -36.81
CA ASN A 408 -11.03 8.53 -35.44
C ASN A 408 -9.83 7.76 -34.86
N ASP A 409 -9.13 6.97 -35.68
CA ASP A 409 -8.01 6.12 -35.29
C ASP A 409 -8.42 5.02 -34.28
N ASN A 410 -9.71 4.67 -34.27
CA ASN A 410 -10.20 3.51 -33.54
C ASN A 410 -9.97 2.27 -34.37
N GLU A 411 -9.42 1.24 -33.75
CA GLU A 411 -9.19 -0.04 -34.39
C GLU A 411 -10.16 -1.10 -33.89
N PHE A 412 -10.72 -1.85 -34.84
CA PHE A 412 -11.71 -2.89 -34.60
C PHE A 412 -11.20 -4.23 -35.11
N ASP A 413 -11.53 -5.30 -34.39
CA ASP A 413 -11.41 -6.65 -34.92
C ASP A 413 -12.55 -6.96 -35.91
N GLU A 414 -12.48 -8.14 -36.54
CA GLU A 414 -13.51 -8.63 -37.47
C GLU A 414 -14.92 -8.62 -36.87
N GLN A 415 -15.04 -8.81 -35.55
CA GLN A 415 -16.32 -8.81 -34.84
C GLN A 415 -16.82 -7.40 -34.47
N GLY A 416 -16.07 -6.36 -34.82
CA GLY A 416 -16.38 -4.97 -34.48
C GLY A 416 -16.06 -4.57 -33.04
N LYS A 417 -15.21 -5.36 -32.35
CA LYS A 417 -14.74 -5.03 -31.01
C LYS A 417 -13.52 -4.14 -31.09
N LEU A 418 -13.52 -3.07 -30.31
CA LEU A 418 -12.38 -2.18 -30.13
C LEU A 418 -11.13 -2.92 -29.64
N ILE A 419 -10.02 -2.68 -30.33
CA ILE A 419 -8.68 -3.18 -30.03
C ILE A 419 -7.84 -2.03 -29.47
N ASN A 420 -7.00 -2.34 -28.47
CA ASN A 420 -6.05 -1.37 -27.94
C ASN A 420 -4.71 -1.47 -28.67
N ARG A 421 -4.54 -0.62 -29.70
CA ARG A 421 -3.29 -0.52 -30.47
C ARG A 421 -2.08 -0.16 -29.61
N ASP A 422 -2.23 0.70 -28.61
CA ASP A 422 -1.11 1.10 -27.75
C ASP A 422 -0.60 -0.07 -26.90
N VAL A 423 -1.50 -0.89 -26.37
CA VAL A 423 -1.12 -2.10 -25.61
C VAL A 423 -0.37 -3.09 -26.50
N ILE A 424 -0.80 -3.25 -27.75
CA ILE A 424 -0.11 -4.10 -28.73
C ILE A 424 1.31 -3.57 -28.96
N ASN A 425 1.45 -2.27 -29.24
CA ASN A 425 2.74 -1.63 -29.47
C ASN A 425 3.66 -1.74 -28.24
N MET A 426 3.13 -1.53 -27.03
CA MET A 426 3.88 -1.66 -25.78
C MET A 426 4.30 -3.11 -25.50
N ASN A 427 3.46 -4.09 -25.81
CA ASN A 427 3.82 -5.50 -25.65
C ASN A 427 4.90 -5.93 -26.66
N TRP A 428 4.84 -5.38 -27.88
CA TRP A 428 5.87 -5.61 -28.90
C TRP A 428 7.23 -5.04 -28.48
N THR A 429 7.27 -3.86 -27.85
CA THR A 429 8.52 -3.32 -27.31
C THR A 429 8.97 -4.05 -26.04
N LEU A 430 8.03 -4.54 -25.22
CA LEU A 430 8.33 -5.28 -23.99
C LEU A 430 9.12 -6.56 -24.24
N SER A 431 8.79 -7.33 -25.28
CA SER A 431 9.52 -8.57 -25.61
C SER A 431 11.00 -8.28 -25.94
N ASN A 432 11.28 -7.16 -26.61
CA ASN A 432 12.63 -6.72 -26.92
C ASN A 432 13.38 -6.19 -25.68
N TYR A 433 12.69 -5.48 -24.79
CA TYR A 433 13.30 -4.86 -23.61
C TYR A 433 13.46 -5.81 -22.40
N CYS A 434 12.57 -6.79 -22.28
CA CYS A 434 12.51 -7.75 -21.17
C CYS A 434 12.85 -9.19 -21.58
N GLY A 435 13.34 -9.40 -22.79
CA GLY A 435 13.73 -10.72 -23.29
C GLY A 435 14.90 -11.34 -22.52
N GLU A 436 15.11 -12.65 -22.72
CA GLU A 436 16.12 -13.44 -21.98
C GLU A 436 17.55 -12.88 -22.08
N VAL A 437 17.86 -12.15 -23.15
CA VAL A 437 19.19 -11.61 -23.44
C VAL A 437 19.50 -10.31 -22.69
N HIS A 438 18.48 -9.51 -22.33
CA HIS A 438 18.65 -8.14 -21.80
C HIS A 438 17.77 -7.82 -20.59
N TYR A 439 17.48 -8.82 -19.75
CA TYR A 439 16.59 -8.63 -18.62
C TYR A 439 17.11 -7.61 -17.59
N LYS A 440 16.37 -6.51 -17.41
CA LYS A 440 16.55 -5.56 -16.31
C LYS A 440 15.24 -5.46 -15.51
N PHE A 441 15.29 -5.86 -14.24
CA PHE A 441 14.10 -5.96 -13.37
C PHE A 441 13.31 -4.64 -13.30
N TRP A 442 13.97 -3.52 -12.96
CA TRP A 442 13.30 -2.23 -12.75
C TRP A 442 12.67 -1.63 -14.03
N PRO A 443 13.39 -1.56 -15.17
CA PRO A 443 12.77 -1.16 -16.44
C PRO A 443 11.61 -2.06 -16.84
N CYS A 444 11.76 -3.38 -16.67
CA CYS A 444 10.70 -4.32 -17.05
C CYS A 444 9.43 -4.15 -16.20
N LEU A 445 9.60 -3.92 -14.89
CA LEU A 445 8.48 -3.66 -14.00
C LEU A 445 7.78 -2.34 -14.37
N LYS A 446 8.54 -1.29 -14.68
CA LYS A 446 7.97 0.01 -15.11
C LYS A 446 7.14 -0.14 -16.38
N GLU A 447 7.64 -0.89 -17.36
CA GLU A 447 6.93 -1.07 -18.63
C GLU A 447 5.66 -1.93 -18.47
N LYS A 448 5.72 -2.98 -17.62
CA LYS A 448 4.53 -3.76 -17.25
C LYS A 448 3.46 -2.92 -16.53
N LEU A 449 3.87 -1.98 -15.67
CA LEU A 449 2.94 -1.06 -15.01
C LEU A 449 2.27 -0.11 -16.01
N LYS A 450 3.03 0.45 -16.96
CA LYS A 450 2.45 1.27 -18.04
C LYS A 450 1.41 0.51 -18.86
N ILE A 451 1.69 -0.76 -19.20
CA ILE A 451 0.73 -1.62 -19.92
C ILE A 451 -0.54 -1.80 -19.09
N ALA A 452 -0.42 -2.02 -17.78
CA ALA A 452 -1.58 -2.17 -16.89
C ALA A 452 -2.42 -0.88 -16.82
N ASP A 453 -1.77 0.28 -16.70
CA ASP A 453 -2.44 1.59 -16.69
C ASP A 453 -3.13 1.87 -18.03
N CYS A 454 -2.46 1.59 -19.15
CA CYS A 454 -3.00 1.74 -20.50
C CYS A 454 -4.25 0.86 -20.70
N LYS A 455 -4.21 -0.40 -20.24
CA LYS A 455 -5.39 -1.30 -20.25
C LYS A 455 -6.54 -0.74 -19.42
N PHE A 456 -6.25 -0.19 -18.26
CA PHE A 456 -7.28 0.40 -17.40
C PHE A 456 -7.94 1.62 -18.06
N MET A 457 -7.12 2.53 -18.59
CA MET A 457 -7.62 3.71 -19.33
C MET A 457 -8.41 3.30 -20.57
N PHE A 458 -8.01 2.24 -21.27
CA PHE A 458 -8.74 1.75 -22.43
C PHE A 458 -10.11 1.15 -22.07
N LYS A 459 -10.23 0.48 -20.91
CA LYS A 459 -11.55 0.05 -20.41
C LYS A 459 -12.47 1.25 -20.21
N ILE A 460 -11.94 2.37 -19.71
CA ILE A 460 -12.69 3.62 -19.58
C ILE A 460 -13.08 4.15 -20.97
N LYS A 461 -12.13 4.24 -21.92
CA LYS A 461 -12.40 4.62 -23.32
C LYS A 461 -13.53 3.78 -23.92
N ASN A 462 -13.49 2.47 -23.74
CA ASN A 462 -14.49 1.54 -24.27
C ASN A 462 -15.88 1.78 -23.65
N ILE A 463 -15.97 2.13 -22.36
CA ILE A 463 -17.23 2.52 -21.73
C ILE A 463 -17.80 3.79 -22.38
N PHE A 464 -16.97 4.81 -22.58
CA PHE A 464 -17.41 6.05 -23.24
C PHE A 464 -17.80 5.84 -24.70
N HIS A 465 -17.08 4.99 -25.43
CA HIS A 465 -17.47 4.57 -26.78
C HIS A 465 -18.83 3.86 -26.75
N TRP A 466 -19.07 2.93 -25.82
CA TRP A 466 -20.37 2.26 -25.69
C TRP A 466 -21.52 3.24 -25.39
N LEU A 467 -21.24 4.33 -24.67
CA LEU A 467 -22.18 5.42 -24.40
C LEU A 467 -22.34 6.41 -25.57
N GLY A 468 -21.65 6.22 -26.70
CA GLY A 468 -21.65 7.14 -27.84
C GLY A 468 -20.90 8.45 -27.60
N MET A 469 -19.99 8.48 -26.63
CA MET A 469 -19.22 9.66 -26.24
C MET A 469 -17.74 9.50 -26.63
N GLU A 470 -17.49 9.14 -27.90
CA GLU A 470 -16.15 8.77 -28.40
C GLU A 470 -15.09 9.85 -28.15
N SER A 471 -15.40 11.11 -28.49
CA SER A 471 -14.47 12.24 -28.33
C SER A 471 -14.03 12.47 -26.88
N ILE A 472 -14.94 12.26 -25.92
CA ILE A 472 -14.65 12.37 -24.48
C ILE A 472 -13.84 11.17 -24.02
N GLY A 473 -14.20 9.96 -24.46
CA GLY A 473 -13.44 8.75 -24.20
C GLY A 473 -11.99 8.86 -24.66
N ASP A 474 -11.78 9.38 -25.88
CA ASP A 474 -10.45 9.61 -26.45
C ASP A 474 -9.65 10.67 -25.71
N LEU A 475 -10.30 11.77 -25.31
CA LEU A 475 -9.64 12.82 -24.53
C LEU A 475 -9.19 12.30 -23.16
N ILE A 476 -10.05 11.54 -22.48
CA ILE A 476 -9.73 10.91 -21.19
C ILE A 476 -8.60 9.90 -21.38
N TYR A 477 -8.70 9.04 -22.40
CA TYR A 477 -7.70 8.04 -22.72
C TYR A 477 -6.33 8.68 -22.93
N LYS A 478 -6.23 9.65 -23.87
CA LYS A 478 -5.00 10.41 -24.15
C LYS A 478 -4.47 11.08 -22.88
N SER A 479 -5.34 11.69 -22.07
CA SER A 479 -4.93 12.37 -20.83
C SER A 479 -4.30 11.43 -19.80
N GLY A 480 -4.80 10.19 -19.69
CA GLY A 480 -4.34 9.21 -18.71
C GLY A 480 -3.21 8.31 -19.21
N THR A 481 -2.98 8.25 -20.53
CA THR A 481 -1.88 7.50 -21.14
C THR A 481 -0.68 8.35 -21.54
N TYR A 482 -0.64 9.65 -21.18
CA TYR A 482 0.56 10.50 -21.34
C TYR A 482 1.74 9.95 -20.52
N PHE A 483 2.46 8.99 -21.11
CA PHE A 483 3.71 8.44 -20.61
C PHE A 483 4.95 9.00 -21.33
N GLU A 484 4.76 9.96 -22.25
CA GLU A 484 5.81 10.58 -23.08
C GLU A 484 5.99 12.10 -22.86
N LYS A 485 5.77 12.60 -21.64
CA LYS A 485 6.32 13.91 -21.24
C LYS A 485 7.16 13.81 -19.98
#